data_AF-A0A7K3CPM4-F1
#
_entry.id   AF-A0A7K3CPM4-F1
#
_cell.length_a   1.000
_cell.length_b   1.000
_cell.length_c   1.000
_cell.angle_alpha   90.00
_cell.angle_beta   90.00
_cell.angle_gamma   90.00
#
_symmetry.space_group_name_H-M   'P 1'
#
loop_
_entity.id
_entity.type
_entity.pdbx_description
1 polymer ?
#
loop_
_entity_poly.entity_id
_entity_poly.type
_entity_poly.pdbx_seq_one_letter_code
_entity_poly.pdbx_strand_id
1 'polypeptide(L)'
;TGREAGAEITAPEYWAKHVREAVLFQPAVAEVAARARAFVELGPAPVLSTAAQRTLDDVADPREGEPVVTASLHSGRPDDVAFAQAMARLHAVGVDVDWSVLFPADPVPCMVELPTYAFQRERFWLAGRVG
;
A
#
# COMPACT_ATOMS: atom_id res chain seq x y z
N THR A 1 22.02 10.09 3.33
CA THR A 1 21.89 10.88 2.08
C THR A 1 20.46 11.03 1.61
N GLY A 2 19.48 10.23 2.08
CA GLY A 2 18.11 10.27 1.53
C GLY A 2 18.02 9.67 0.13
N ARG A 3 19.08 9.02 -0.35
CA ARG A 3 19.16 8.28 -1.61
C ARG A 3 19.16 6.79 -1.33
N GLU A 4 18.93 6.00 -2.37
CA GLU A 4 19.08 4.55 -2.32
C GLU A 4 20.49 4.17 -1.83
N ALA A 5 20.54 3.24 -0.86
CA ALA A 5 21.79 2.73 -0.32
C ALA A 5 22.38 1.68 -1.27
N GLY A 6 23.70 1.73 -1.46
CA GLY A 6 24.45 0.74 -2.22
C GLY A 6 25.05 -0.35 -1.34
N ALA A 7 26.13 -0.97 -1.82
CA ALA A 7 26.81 -2.08 -1.13
C ALA A 7 27.39 -1.68 0.25
N GLU A 8 27.53 -0.38 0.54
CA GLU A 8 28.01 0.12 1.82
C GLU A 8 27.15 -0.30 3.02
N ILE A 9 25.89 -0.69 2.82
CA ILE A 9 25.03 -1.22 3.88
C ILE A 9 25.61 -2.47 4.56
N THR A 10 26.49 -3.20 3.86
CA THR A 10 27.18 -4.37 4.39
C THR A 10 28.42 -4.01 5.23
N ALA A 11 28.84 -2.74 5.24
CA ALA A 11 30.01 -2.27 5.96
C ALA A 11 29.64 -1.78 7.38
N PRO A 12 30.42 -2.11 8.42
CA PRO A 12 30.19 -1.63 9.79
C PRO A 12 30.15 -0.11 9.92
N GLU A 13 30.94 0.61 9.12
CA GLU A 13 31.03 2.06 9.13
C GLU A 13 29.70 2.73 8.75
N TYR A 14 28.90 2.08 7.89
CA TYR A 14 27.58 2.56 7.53
C TYR A 14 26.66 2.59 8.76
N TRP A 15 26.64 1.51 9.55
CA TRP A 15 25.82 1.41 10.75
C TRP A 15 26.29 2.34 11.85
N ALA A 16 27.61 2.51 12.00
CA ALA A 16 28.17 3.49 12.92
C ALA A 16 27.74 4.92 12.58
N LYS A 17 27.67 5.28 11.28
CA LYS A 17 27.11 6.55 10.83
C LYS A 17 25.60 6.62 11.02
N HIS A 18 24.86 5.56 10.69
CA HIS A 18 23.41 5.50 10.80
C HIS A 18 22.90 5.84 12.21
N VAL A 19 23.61 5.39 13.25
CA VAL A 19 23.26 5.68 14.64
C VAL A 19 23.67 7.09 15.09
N ARG A 20 24.66 7.71 14.42
CA ARG A 20 25.25 8.99 14.83
C ARG A 20 24.76 10.20 14.03
N GLU A 21 24.42 10.00 12.77
CA GLU A 21 24.04 11.06 11.83
C GLU A 21 22.50 11.22 11.76
N ALA A 22 22.04 12.34 11.22
CA ALA A 22 20.62 12.61 11.07
C ALA A 22 19.95 11.63 10.09
N VAL A 23 18.80 11.10 10.48
CA VAL A 23 17.95 10.28 9.60
C VAL A 23 17.20 11.19 8.63
N LEU A 24 17.62 11.19 7.37
CA LEU A 24 17.01 12.00 6.30
C LEU A 24 15.76 11.31 5.73
N PHE A 25 14.73 11.11 6.57
CA PHE A 25 13.51 10.36 6.22
C PHE A 25 12.67 11.05 5.13
N GLN A 26 12.35 12.34 5.29
CA GLN A 26 11.54 13.07 4.30
C GLN A 26 12.20 13.06 2.90
N PRO A 27 13.50 13.37 2.75
CA PRO A 27 14.15 13.26 1.45
C PRO A 27 14.09 11.85 0.85
N ALA A 28 14.19 10.80 1.67
CA ALA A 28 14.08 9.42 1.21
C ALA A 28 12.67 9.08 0.70
N VAL A 29 11.61 9.52 1.40
CA VAL A 29 10.22 9.33 0.94
C VAL A 29 10.00 10.07 -0.38
N ALA A 30 10.48 11.32 -0.48
CA ALA A 30 10.36 12.11 -1.70
C ALA A 30 11.09 11.46 -2.91
N GLU A 31 12.28 10.91 -2.68
CA GLU A 31 13.03 10.17 -3.70
C GLU A 31 12.25 8.92 -4.19
N VAL A 32 11.66 8.16 -3.27
CA VAL A 32 10.92 6.94 -3.60
C VAL A 32 9.56 7.23 -4.25
N ALA A 33 8.93 8.37 -3.94
CA ALA A 33 7.64 8.78 -4.51
C ALA A 33 7.66 8.89 -6.05
N ALA A 34 8.83 9.10 -6.66
CA ALA A 34 8.98 9.12 -8.12
C ALA A 34 8.77 7.73 -8.77
N ARG A 35 8.78 6.64 -8.01
CA ARG A 35 8.71 5.26 -8.54
C ARG A 35 7.79 4.32 -7.76
N ALA A 36 7.21 4.77 -6.64
CA ALA A 36 6.32 3.97 -5.82
C ALA A 36 5.07 4.76 -5.46
N ARG A 37 3.93 4.07 -5.49
CA ARG A 37 2.61 4.62 -5.14
C ARG A 37 2.02 3.98 -3.88
N ALA A 38 2.65 2.93 -3.36
CA ALA A 38 2.24 2.26 -2.13
C ALA A 38 3.39 2.27 -1.11
N PHE A 39 3.08 2.73 0.10
CA PHE A 39 4.00 2.81 1.22
C PHE A 39 3.41 2.02 2.39
N VAL A 40 4.18 1.06 2.90
CA VAL A 40 3.78 0.21 4.03
C VAL A 40 4.74 0.45 5.18
N GLU A 41 4.23 0.94 6.29
CA GLU A 41 4.98 1.01 7.54
C GLU A 41 4.96 -0.36 8.23
N LEU A 42 6.14 -0.94 8.43
CA LEU A 42 6.31 -2.22 9.10
C LEU A 42 6.69 -1.97 10.57
N GLY A 43 5.80 -2.36 11.49
CA GLY A 43 6.02 -2.16 12.92
C GLY A 43 4.74 -2.42 13.74
N PRO A 44 4.83 -2.40 15.08
CA PRO A 44 3.71 -2.70 15.99
C PRO A 44 2.64 -1.60 16.04
N ALA A 45 2.97 -0.39 15.59
CA ALA A 45 2.05 0.73 15.52
C ALA A 45 2.51 1.74 14.45
N PRO A 46 1.60 2.53 13.85
CA PRO A 46 1.96 3.58 12.91
C PRO A 46 2.58 4.78 13.63
N VAL A 47 3.86 5.03 13.39
CA VAL A 47 4.60 6.21 13.87
C VAL A 47 5.06 7.09 12.70
N LEU A 48 5.41 6.48 11.57
CA LEU A 48 5.97 7.14 10.38
C LEU A 48 4.91 7.49 9.33
N SER A 49 3.76 6.82 9.36
CA SER A 49 2.70 6.93 8.33
C SER A 49 2.26 8.38 8.11
N THR A 50 2.06 9.18 9.17
CA THR A 50 1.70 10.60 9.04
C THR A 50 2.82 11.43 8.42
N ALA A 51 4.09 11.16 8.76
CA ALA A 51 5.22 11.89 8.19
C ALA A 51 5.44 11.54 6.70
N ALA A 52 5.24 10.27 6.34
CA ALA A 52 5.26 9.82 4.96
C ALA A 52 4.13 10.49 4.16
N GLN A 53 2.88 10.47 4.67
CA GLN A 53 1.74 11.10 3.99
C GLN A 53 1.98 12.58 3.72
N ARG A 54 2.44 13.35 4.72
CA ARG A 54 2.76 14.78 4.54
C ARG A 54 3.81 15.00 3.45
N THR A 55 4.81 14.14 3.37
CA THR A 55 5.83 14.25 2.32
C THR A 55 5.22 13.98 0.95
N LEU A 56 4.34 12.99 0.85
CA LEU A 56 3.68 12.60 -0.40
C LEU A 56 2.70 13.66 -0.88
N ASP A 57 1.96 14.30 0.03
CA ASP A 57 1.06 15.41 -0.28
C ASP A 57 1.81 16.57 -0.97
N ASP A 58 3.09 16.78 -0.62
CA ASP A 58 3.92 17.85 -1.19
C ASP A 58 4.53 17.50 -2.56
N VAL A 59 4.80 16.21 -2.83
CA VAL A 59 5.64 15.79 -3.99
C VAL A 59 4.94 14.89 -5.00
N ALA A 60 3.80 14.29 -4.67
CA ALA A 60 3.11 13.37 -5.57
C ALA A 60 2.42 14.13 -6.72
N ASP A 61 2.66 13.70 -7.97
CA ASP A 61 1.89 14.19 -9.12
C ASP A 61 0.43 13.75 -9.03
N PRO A 62 -0.56 14.67 -8.97
CA PRO A 62 -1.98 14.33 -8.94
C PRO A 62 -2.46 13.51 -10.14
N ARG A 63 -1.75 13.56 -11.27
CA ARG A 63 -2.10 12.81 -12.50
C ARG A 63 -1.82 11.32 -12.40
N GLU A 64 -0.93 10.92 -11.49
CA GLU A 64 -0.55 9.52 -11.28
C GLU A 64 -1.39 8.83 -10.18
N GLY A 65 -2.40 9.53 -9.67
CA GLY A 65 -3.26 9.05 -8.58
C GLY A 65 -2.67 9.31 -7.19
N GLU A 66 -3.55 9.24 -6.20
CA GLU A 66 -3.20 9.44 -4.79
C GLU A 66 -2.37 8.26 -4.27
N PRO A 67 -1.16 8.49 -3.72
CA PRO A 67 -0.39 7.44 -3.07
C PRO A 67 -1.12 6.85 -1.87
N VAL A 68 -1.00 5.53 -1.66
CA VAL A 68 -1.49 4.87 -0.46
C VAL A 68 -0.38 4.76 0.59
N VAL A 69 -0.67 5.20 1.82
CA VAL A 69 0.19 4.96 2.99
C VAL A 69 -0.59 4.12 3.99
N THR A 70 -0.14 2.91 4.27
CA THR A 70 -0.75 2.01 5.27
C THR A 70 0.29 1.50 6.25
N ALA A 71 -0.16 0.99 7.41
CA ALA A 71 0.69 0.35 8.40
C ALA A 71 0.32 -1.12 8.55
N SER A 72 1.31 -1.98 8.80
CA SER A 72 1.09 -3.43 8.94
C SER A 72 0.32 -3.78 10.20
N LEU A 73 0.55 -3.07 11.31
CA LEU A 73 -0.10 -3.30 12.59
C LEU A 73 -0.54 -1.99 13.23
N HIS A 74 -1.43 -2.09 14.20
CA HIS A 74 -1.96 -0.96 14.94
C HIS A 74 -2.20 -1.35 16.39
N SER A 75 -1.61 -0.62 17.35
CA SER A 75 -1.64 -0.95 18.79
C SER A 75 -3.05 -1.09 19.40
N GLY A 76 -4.05 -0.44 18.80
CA GLY A 76 -5.46 -0.53 19.21
C GLY A 76 -6.27 -1.68 18.58
N ARG A 77 -5.65 -2.63 17.86
CA ARG A 77 -6.33 -3.72 17.14
C ARG A 77 -5.57 -5.05 17.28
N PRO A 78 -6.26 -6.20 17.18
CA PRO A 78 -5.61 -7.49 17.02
C PRO A 78 -4.73 -7.51 15.76
N ASP A 79 -3.55 -8.14 15.86
CA ASP A 79 -2.52 -8.13 14.80
C ASP A 79 -3.02 -8.72 13.48
N ASP A 80 -3.74 -9.83 13.53
CA ASP A 80 -4.34 -10.51 12.39
C ASP A 80 -5.34 -9.61 11.65
N VAL A 81 -6.20 -8.92 12.41
CA VAL A 81 -7.18 -7.97 11.86
C VAL A 81 -6.49 -6.75 11.27
N ALA A 82 -5.50 -6.18 11.97
CA ALA A 82 -4.78 -5.00 11.50
C ALA A 82 -4.01 -5.31 10.19
N PHE A 83 -3.35 -6.45 10.13
CA PHE A 83 -2.63 -6.89 8.95
C PHE A 83 -3.56 -7.18 7.78
N ALA A 84 -4.67 -7.89 8.01
CA ALA A 84 -5.67 -8.15 6.96
C ALA A 84 -6.27 -6.84 6.42
N GLN A 85 -6.51 -5.85 7.27
CA GLN A 85 -6.97 -4.51 6.85
C GLN A 85 -5.91 -3.78 6.01
N ALA A 86 -4.64 -3.88 6.37
CA ALA A 86 -3.55 -3.28 5.61
C ALA A 86 -3.47 -3.89 4.19
N MET A 87 -3.55 -5.22 4.08
CA MET A 87 -3.55 -5.92 2.80
C MET A 87 -4.81 -5.62 1.98
N ALA A 88 -5.98 -5.55 2.62
CA ALA A 88 -7.24 -5.18 1.95
C ALA A 88 -7.17 -3.77 1.38
N ARG A 89 -6.54 -2.82 2.10
CA ARG A 89 -6.35 -1.45 1.62
C ARG A 89 -5.43 -1.39 0.40
N LEU A 90 -4.34 -2.16 0.40
CA LEU A 90 -3.44 -2.29 -0.76
C LEU A 90 -4.18 -2.87 -1.96
N HIS A 91 -4.93 -3.96 -1.75
CA HIS A 91 -5.72 -4.61 -2.80
C HIS A 91 -6.78 -3.65 -3.39
N ALA A 92 -7.47 -2.87 -2.54
CA ALA A 92 -8.49 -1.94 -2.98
C ALA A 92 -7.96 -0.81 -3.89
N VAL A 93 -6.66 -0.49 -3.80
CA VAL A 93 -6.00 0.49 -4.69
C VAL A 93 -5.24 -0.17 -5.85
N GLY A 94 -5.45 -1.46 -6.08
CA GLY A 94 -4.92 -2.17 -7.24
C GLY A 94 -3.54 -2.81 -7.05
N VAL A 95 -3.00 -2.86 -5.83
CA VAL A 95 -1.82 -3.67 -5.54
C VAL A 95 -2.22 -5.15 -5.62
N ASP A 96 -1.45 -5.94 -6.36
CA ASP A 96 -1.69 -7.37 -6.45
C ASP A 96 -1.36 -8.04 -5.10
N VAL A 97 -2.34 -8.71 -4.52
CA VAL A 97 -2.25 -9.38 -3.23
C VAL A 97 -2.70 -10.81 -3.44
N ASP A 98 -1.80 -11.75 -3.17
CA ASP A 98 -2.10 -13.16 -3.21
C ASP A 98 -2.93 -13.55 -1.97
N TRP A 99 -4.26 -13.59 -2.14
CA TRP A 99 -5.18 -14.03 -1.09
C TRP A 99 -5.23 -15.55 -0.92
N SER A 100 -4.69 -16.32 -1.85
CA SER A 100 -4.75 -17.78 -1.80
C SER A 100 -4.00 -18.36 -0.60
N VAL A 101 -3.01 -17.63 -0.06
CA VAL A 101 -2.26 -18.01 1.15
C VAL A 101 -3.13 -18.16 2.39
N LEU A 102 -4.29 -17.49 2.45
CA LEU A 102 -5.26 -17.63 3.55
C LEU A 102 -6.13 -18.88 3.41
N PHE A 103 -6.09 -19.52 2.25
CA PHE A 103 -6.92 -20.66 1.87
C PHE A 103 -6.01 -21.81 1.44
N PRO A 104 -5.34 -22.49 2.40
CA PRO A 104 -4.42 -23.58 2.09
C PRO A 104 -5.13 -24.66 1.27
N ALA A 105 -4.39 -25.29 0.34
CA ALA A 105 -4.96 -26.28 -0.57
C ALA A 105 -5.40 -27.59 0.12
N ASP A 106 -4.93 -27.83 1.35
CA ASP A 106 -5.29 -28.99 2.16
C ASP A 106 -5.66 -28.55 3.59
N PRO A 107 -6.92 -28.72 4.03
CA PRO A 107 -8.05 -29.21 3.24
C PRO A 107 -8.47 -28.21 2.17
N VAL A 108 -8.97 -28.71 1.03
CA VAL A 108 -9.48 -27.85 -0.04
C VAL A 108 -10.57 -26.90 0.50
N PRO A 109 -10.44 -25.58 0.30
CA PRO A 109 -11.42 -24.62 0.77
C PRO A 109 -12.81 -24.90 0.19
N CYS A 110 -13.85 -24.78 1.03
CA CYS A 110 -15.22 -24.90 0.59
C CYS A 110 -15.64 -23.65 -0.21
N MET A 111 -16.09 -23.86 -1.45
CA MET A 111 -16.65 -22.79 -2.27
C MET A 111 -18.09 -22.50 -1.81
N VAL A 112 -18.38 -21.22 -1.56
CA VAL A 112 -19.71 -20.74 -1.14
C VAL A 112 -20.37 -19.96 -2.26
N GLU A 113 -21.70 -20.08 -2.40
CA GLU A 113 -22.45 -19.25 -3.34
C GLU A 113 -22.49 -17.80 -2.84
N LEU A 114 -22.16 -16.86 -3.73
CA LEU A 114 -22.26 -15.43 -3.48
C LEU A 114 -23.30 -14.81 -4.42
N PRO A 115 -23.95 -13.70 -4.01
CA PRO A 115 -24.80 -12.94 -4.91
C PRO A 115 -24.06 -12.57 -6.20
N THR A 116 -24.76 -12.65 -7.34
CA THR A 116 -24.21 -12.19 -8.61
C THR A 116 -23.97 -10.68 -8.58
N TYR A 117 -23.03 -10.21 -9.41
CA TYR A 117 -22.70 -8.79 -9.54
C TYR A 117 -23.94 -7.90 -9.71
N ALA A 118 -24.05 -6.87 -8.88
CA ALA A 118 -25.15 -5.92 -8.90
C ALA A 118 -24.95 -4.86 -10.00
N PHE A 119 -25.23 -5.22 -11.25
CA PHE A 119 -25.15 -4.29 -12.38
C PHE A 119 -25.97 -3.02 -12.14
N GLN A 120 -25.31 -1.87 -12.30
CA GLN A 120 -25.95 -0.55 -12.36
C GLN A 120 -26.55 -0.38 -13.76
N ARG A 121 -27.86 -0.62 -13.88
CA ARG A 121 -28.55 -0.76 -15.16
C ARG A 121 -29.12 0.58 -15.63
N GLU A 122 -28.84 0.90 -16.89
CA GLU A 122 -29.52 1.95 -17.62
C GLU A 122 -30.23 1.35 -18.85
N ARG A 123 -31.25 2.06 -19.32
CA ARG A 123 -32.07 1.63 -20.44
C ARG A 123 -31.42 2.09 -21.76
N PHE A 124 -30.81 1.16 -22.49
CA PHE A 124 -30.23 1.43 -23.81
C PHE A 124 -31.12 0.85 -24.93
N TRP A 125 -31.86 1.72 -25.64
CA TRP A 125 -32.63 1.38 -26.83
C TRP A 125 -32.28 2.32 -27.99
N LEU A 126 -32.25 1.79 -29.21
CA LEU A 126 -32.15 2.62 -30.42
C LEU A 126 -33.47 3.37 -30.61
N ALA A 127 -33.42 4.70 -30.70
CA ALA A 127 -34.56 5.47 -31.18
C ALA A 127 -34.74 5.15 -32.67
N GLY A 128 -35.90 4.59 -33.04
CA GLY A 128 -36.24 4.37 -34.45
C GLY A 128 -36.13 5.69 -35.21
N ARG A 129 -35.51 5.68 -36.41
CA ARG A 129 -35.56 6.82 -37.33
C ARG A 129 -37.03 7.14 -37.59
N VAL A 130 -37.50 8.30 -37.10
CA VAL A 130 -38.72 8.90 -37.64
C VAL A 130 -38.31 9.46 -39.00
N GLY A 131 -38.78 8.80 -40.06
CA GLY A 131 -38.64 9.26 -41.44
C GLY A 131 -39.58 10.41 -41.76
#